data_AF-A0A7R9R0Z6-F1
#
_entry.id   AF-A0A7R9R0Z6-F1
#
_cell.length_a   1.000
_cell.length_b   1.000
_cell.length_c   1.000
_cell.angle_alpha   90.00
_cell.angle_beta   90.00
_cell.angle_gamma   90.00
#
_symmetry.space_group_name_H-M   'P 1'
#
loop_
_entity.id
_entity.type
_entity.pdbx_description
1 polymer ?
#
loop_
_entity_poly.entity_id
_entity_poly.type
_entity_poly.pdbx_seq_one_letter_code
_entity_poly.pdbx_strand_id
1 'polypeptide(L)'
;MDKQSLNKPFAPKLFIYNMFANIIGTIVFSQKFDIEQDELKKFKYCTTDFQTDLGNWLFLYEFVPIIRCFMRNPLIKYAKYKDEMMKYSVDIYSSHNNTYNKGVKRDFCDTLIKAKQEAVEQDKLTAPYFTDENLAASVNDLF
;
A
#
# COMPACT_ATOMS: atom_id res chain seq x y z
N MET A 1 -20.09 -14.95 -13.51
CA MET A 1 -19.09 -15.71 -14.28
C MET A 1 -19.82 -16.53 -15.34
N ASP A 2 -19.58 -16.23 -16.61
CA ASP A 2 -20.13 -17.00 -17.73
C ASP A 2 -19.55 -18.42 -17.77
N LYS A 3 -20.40 -19.43 -18.01
CA LYS A 3 -20.00 -20.86 -17.97
C LYS A 3 -18.90 -21.25 -18.98
N GLN A 4 -18.60 -20.40 -19.97
CA GLN A 4 -17.55 -20.62 -20.97
C GLN A 4 -16.12 -20.30 -20.49
N SER A 5 -15.93 -19.62 -19.35
CA SER A 5 -14.58 -19.27 -18.86
C SER A 5 -13.93 -20.34 -17.97
N LEU A 6 -14.68 -21.35 -17.52
CA LEU A 6 -14.21 -22.31 -16.51
C LEU A 6 -13.05 -23.23 -16.97
N ASN A 7 -12.86 -23.41 -18.28
CA ASN A 7 -11.87 -24.36 -18.85
C ASN A 7 -10.73 -23.68 -19.63
N LYS A 8 -10.58 -22.36 -19.53
CA LYS A 8 -9.45 -21.67 -20.16
C LYS A 8 -8.27 -21.60 -19.17
N PRO A 9 -7.02 -21.76 -19.63
CA PRO A 9 -5.85 -21.46 -18.81
C PRO A 9 -6.00 -20.05 -18.22
N PHE A 10 -5.85 -19.92 -16.91
CA PHE A 10 -5.87 -18.65 -16.20
C PHE A 10 -4.59 -18.52 -15.37
N ALA A 11 -4.26 -17.31 -14.93
CA ALA A 11 -3.05 -17.03 -14.16
C ALA A 11 -3.36 -17.02 -12.64
N PRO A 12 -3.17 -18.13 -11.88
CA PRO A 12 -3.67 -18.24 -10.51
C PRO A 12 -3.01 -17.24 -9.55
N LYS A 13 -1.73 -16.90 -9.81
CA LYS A 13 -0.97 -15.92 -9.02
C LYS A 13 -1.69 -14.56 -8.95
N LEU A 14 -2.32 -14.12 -10.05
CA LEU A 14 -3.04 -12.85 -10.09
C LEU A 14 -4.29 -12.87 -9.20
N PHE A 15 -5.08 -13.95 -9.28
CA PHE A 15 -6.30 -14.10 -8.48
C PHE A 15 -6.00 -14.23 -6.99
N ILE A 16 -4.95 -14.98 -6.64
CA ILE A 16 -4.49 -15.11 -5.26
C ILE A 16 -4.03 -13.76 -4.72
N TYR A 17 -3.21 -13.02 -5.47
CA TYR A 17 -2.76 -11.68 -5.08
C TYR A 17 -3.96 -10.74 -4.85
N ASN A 18 -4.91 -10.70 -5.79
CA ASN A 18 -6.11 -9.87 -5.64
C ASN A 18 -6.96 -10.28 -4.44
N MET A 19 -7.07 -11.57 -4.13
CA MET A 19 -7.79 -12.04 -2.95
C MET A 19 -7.14 -11.52 -1.66
N PHE A 20 -5.82 -11.63 -1.53
CA PHE A 20 -5.09 -11.09 -0.37
C PHE A 20 -5.20 -9.57 -0.28
N ALA A 21 -4.99 -8.86 -1.40
CA ALA A 21 -5.14 -7.42 -1.45
C ALA A 21 -6.56 -6.97 -1.05
N ASN A 22 -7.60 -7.72 -1.40
CA ASN A 22 -8.97 -7.44 -0.97
C ASN A 22 -9.19 -7.68 0.53
N ILE A 23 -8.59 -8.73 1.09
CA ILE A 23 -8.66 -9.00 2.54
C ILE A 23 -8.01 -7.85 3.31
N ILE A 24 -6.77 -7.51 2.97
CA ILE A 24 -6.02 -6.44 3.64
C ILE A 24 -6.69 -5.09 3.35
N GLY A 25 -7.08 -4.81 2.11
CA GLY A 25 -7.78 -3.58 1.72
C GLY A 25 -9.08 -3.34 2.49
N THR A 26 -9.84 -4.41 2.78
CA THR A 26 -11.05 -4.30 3.60
C THR A 26 -10.69 -3.99 5.06
N ILE A 27 -9.59 -4.52 5.58
CA ILE A 27 -9.12 -4.26 6.96
C ILE A 27 -8.55 -2.86 7.11
N VAL A 28 -7.82 -2.38 6.11
CA VAL A 28 -7.04 -1.13 6.17
C VAL A 28 -7.88 0.08 5.76
N PHE A 29 -8.64 -0.06 4.68
CA PHE A 29 -9.33 1.04 4.00
C PHE A 29 -10.85 0.87 3.93
N SER A 30 -11.39 -0.24 4.43
CA SER A 30 -12.77 -0.66 4.16
C SER A 30 -13.09 -0.76 2.65
N GLN A 31 -12.09 -1.03 1.81
CA GLN A 31 -12.23 -1.04 0.34
C GLN A 31 -11.91 -2.41 -0.27
N LYS A 32 -12.49 -2.63 -1.44
CA LYS A 32 -12.22 -3.78 -2.30
C LYS A 32 -11.69 -3.30 -3.64
N PHE A 33 -10.70 -4.03 -4.15
CA PHE A 33 -10.05 -3.79 -5.42
C PHE A 33 -10.55 -4.77 -6.48
N ASP A 34 -10.79 -4.23 -7.68
CA ASP A 34 -10.95 -5.05 -8.88
C ASP A 34 -9.55 -5.49 -9.36
N ILE A 35 -9.47 -6.70 -9.93
CA ILE A 35 -8.24 -7.24 -10.51
C ILE A 35 -7.66 -6.28 -11.56
N GLU A 36 -8.52 -5.57 -12.29
CA GLU A 36 -8.10 -4.68 -13.36
C GLU A 36 -7.80 -3.24 -12.91
N GLN A 37 -8.05 -2.89 -11.65
CA GLN A 37 -7.77 -1.55 -11.13
C GLN A 37 -6.28 -1.20 -11.20
N ASP A 38 -6.00 0.05 -11.54
CA ASP A 38 -4.65 0.55 -11.79
C ASP A 38 -3.84 0.64 -10.49
N GLU A 39 -4.50 1.02 -9.40
CA GLU A 39 -3.94 1.07 -8.06
C GLU A 39 -3.39 -0.32 -7.68
N LEU A 40 -4.21 -1.37 -7.79
CA LEU A 40 -3.82 -2.73 -7.45
C LEU A 40 -2.63 -3.21 -8.31
N LYS A 41 -2.58 -2.83 -9.59
CA LYS A 41 -1.45 -3.14 -10.48
C LYS A 41 -0.16 -2.45 -10.01
N LYS A 42 -0.23 -1.20 -9.56
CA LYS A 42 0.93 -0.47 -8.99
C LYS A 42 1.40 -1.09 -7.68
N PHE A 43 0.47 -1.41 -6.78
CA PHE A 43 0.76 -2.12 -5.52
C PHE A 43 1.45 -3.46 -5.80
N LYS A 44 0.93 -4.25 -6.74
CA LYS A 44 1.53 -5.52 -7.17
C LYS A 44 2.95 -5.33 -7.71
N TYR A 45 3.15 -4.29 -8.52
CA TYR A 45 4.46 -4.01 -9.07
C TYR A 45 5.47 -3.69 -7.96
N CYS A 46 5.14 -2.79 -7.05
CA CYS A 46 6.05 -2.38 -5.97
C CYS A 46 6.35 -3.50 -4.97
N THR A 47 5.39 -4.41 -4.72
CA THR A 47 5.56 -5.47 -3.72
C THR A 47 6.21 -6.73 -4.28
N THR A 48 5.84 -7.12 -5.51
CA THR A 48 6.19 -8.44 -6.07
C THR A 48 6.98 -8.33 -7.38
N ASP A 49 6.48 -7.57 -8.35
CA ASP A 49 7.07 -7.63 -9.70
C ASP A 49 8.42 -6.90 -9.76
N PHE A 50 8.63 -5.83 -9.00
CA PHE A 50 9.91 -5.12 -8.93
C PHE A 50 11.06 -6.01 -8.46
N GLN A 51 10.83 -6.89 -7.49
CA GLN A 51 11.82 -7.87 -7.07
C GLN A 51 12.12 -8.89 -8.17
N THR A 52 11.12 -9.23 -8.99
CA THR A 52 11.29 -10.12 -10.13
C THR A 52 12.08 -9.44 -11.25
N ASP A 53 11.80 -8.17 -11.52
CA ASP A 53 12.47 -7.36 -12.55
C ASP A 53 13.95 -7.13 -12.22
N LEU A 54 14.29 -6.96 -10.94
CA LEU A 54 15.67 -6.77 -10.50
C LEU A 54 16.40 -8.07 -10.15
N GLY A 55 15.68 -9.10 -9.71
CA GLY A 55 16.26 -10.37 -9.28
C GLY A 55 17.44 -10.19 -8.33
N ASN A 56 18.54 -10.89 -8.61
CA ASN A 56 19.76 -10.84 -7.78
C ASN A 56 20.50 -9.49 -7.85
N TRP A 57 20.19 -8.62 -8.83
CA TRP A 57 20.85 -7.31 -8.92
C TRP A 57 20.40 -6.36 -7.81
N LEU A 58 19.22 -6.56 -7.22
CA LEU A 58 18.76 -5.74 -6.10
C LEU A 58 19.70 -5.86 -4.90
N PHE A 59 20.28 -7.04 -4.66
CA PHE A 59 21.29 -7.21 -3.61
C PHE A 59 22.56 -6.42 -3.94
N LEU A 60 23.05 -6.53 -5.17
CA LEU A 60 24.28 -5.86 -5.60
C LEU A 60 24.15 -4.33 -5.67
N TYR A 61 22.93 -3.82 -5.91
CA TYR A 61 22.59 -2.39 -5.88
C TYR A 61 22.97 -1.70 -4.55
N GLU A 62 22.78 -2.40 -3.43
CA GLU A 62 23.03 -1.88 -2.08
C GLU A 62 24.54 -1.75 -1.80
N PHE A 63 25.35 -2.67 -2.32
CA PHE A 63 26.78 -2.74 -2.01
C PHE A 63 27.68 -2.08 -3.06
N VAL A 64 27.21 -1.95 -4.31
CA VAL A 64 28.04 -1.49 -5.42
C VAL A 64 27.38 -0.27 -6.10
N PRO A 65 27.79 0.97 -5.75
CA PRO A 65 27.17 2.19 -6.25
C PRO A 65 27.15 2.31 -7.79
N ILE A 66 28.09 1.69 -8.50
CA ILE A 66 28.13 1.74 -9.97
C ILE A 66 26.97 0.97 -10.64
N ILE A 67 26.41 -0.03 -9.95
CA ILE A 67 25.31 -0.85 -10.46
C ILE A 67 24.02 -0.02 -10.58
N ARG A 68 23.89 1.05 -9.77
CA ARG A 68 22.76 2.00 -9.84
C ARG A 68 22.61 2.64 -11.22
N CYS A 69 23.71 2.84 -11.95
CA CYS A 69 23.69 3.41 -13.30
C CYS A 69 23.02 2.48 -14.32
N PHE A 70 23.16 1.16 -14.17
CA PHE A 70 22.61 0.17 -15.10
C PHE A 70 21.13 -0.15 -14.85
N MET A 71 20.61 0.19 -13.66
CA MET A 71 19.24 -0.14 -13.24
C MET A 71 18.33 1.08 -13.14
N ARG A 72 18.71 2.17 -13.79
CA ARG A 72 18.00 3.45 -13.68
C ARG A 72 16.52 3.35 -14.06
N ASN A 73 16.18 2.62 -15.13
CA ASN A 73 14.80 2.53 -15.62
C ASN A 73 13.84 1.80 -14.65
N PRO A 74 14.11 0.56 -14.19
CA PRO A 74 13.24 -0.09 -13.21
C PRO A 74 13.17 0.68 -11.89
N LEU A 75 14.25 1.33 -11.46
CA LEU A 75 14.26 2.17 -10.25
C LEU A 75 13.38 3.41 -10.39
N ILE A 76 13.44 4.12 -11.53
CA ILE A 76 12.57 5.28 -11.79
C ILE A 76 11.10 4.84 -11.80
N LYS A 77 10.78 3.71 -12.44
CA LYS A 77 9.41 3.19 -12.47
C LYS A 77 8.92 2.83 -11.06
N TYR A 78 9.76 2.15 -10.28
CA TYR A 78 9.45 1.83 -8.89
C TYR A 78 9.25 3.07 -8.02
N ALA A 79 10.16 4.04 -8.08
CA ALA A 79 10.03 5.29 -7.35
C ALA A 79 8.72 6.01 -7.69
N LYS A 80 8.40 6.15 -8.99
CA LYS A 80 7.15 6.74 -9.44
C LYS A 80 5.92 6.02 -8.86
N TYR A 81 5.88 4.69 -8.94
CA TYR A 81 4.73 3.94 -8.42
C TYR A 81 4.65 3.98 -6.89
N LYS A 82 5.78 4.00 -6.18
CA LYS A 82 5.81 4.21 -4.72
C LYS A 82 5.28 5.59 -4.34
N ASP A 83 5.63 6.64 -5.07
CA ASP A 83 5.11 7.98 -4.83
C ASP A 83 3.59 8.05 -5.06
N GLU A 84 3.10 7.42 -6.14
CA GLU A 84 1.67 7.33 -6.42
C GLU A 84 0.91 6.54 -5.34
N MET A 85 1.47 5.44 -4.83
CA MET A 85 0.90 4.65 -3.73
C MET A 85 0.90 5.41 -2.40
N MET A 86 1.96 6.14 -2.10
CA MET A 86 2.03 6.98 -0.90
C MET A 86 0.97 8.07 -0.97
N LYS A 87 0.83 8.74 -2.12
CA LYS A 87 -0.21 9.74 -2.34
C LYS A 87 -1.60 9.15 -2.14
N TYR A 88 -1.87 7.98 -2.70
CA TYR A 88 -3.13 7.26 -2.50
C TYR A 88 -3.42 6.99 -1.02
N SER A 89 -2.41 6.56 -0.26
CA SER A 89 -2.55 6.30 1.18
C SER A 89 -2.81 7.57 1.98
N VAL A 90 -2.15 8.68 1.64
CA VAL A 90 -2.40 10.00 2.22
C VAL A 90 -3.82 10.48 1.92
N ASP A 91 -4.28 10.32 0.67
CA ASP A 91 -5.63 10.70 0.25
C ASP A 91 -6.71 9.90 1.01
N ILE A 92 -6.51 8.58 1.18
CA ILE A 92 -7.42 7.75 1.98
C ILE A 92 -7.41 8.17 3.45
N TYR A 93 -6.24 8.33 4.04
CA TYR A 93 -6.12 8.72 5.44
C TYR A 93 -6.79 10.08 5.69
N SER A 94 -6.56 11.05 4.80
CA SER A 94 -7.20 12.37 4.86
C SER A 94 -8.72 12.27 4.76
N SER A 95 -9.24 11.45 3.83
CA SER A 95 -10.68 11.16 3.72
C SER A 95 -11.25 10.56 5.01
N HIS A 96 -10.54 9.60 5.63
CA HIS A 96 -10.96 9.01 6.91
C HIS A 96 -10.95 10.04 8.03
N ASN A 97 -9.91 10.86 8.13
CA ASN A 97 -9.78 11.90 9.13
C ASN A 97 -10.91 12.94 9.03
N ASN A 98 -11.26 13.36 7.83
CA ASN A 98 -12.35 14.32 7.59
C ASN A 98 -13.75 13.78 7.93
N THR A 99 -13.93 12.47 7.84
CA THR A 99 -15.21 11.79 8.08
C THR A 99 -15.23 10.98 9.38
N TYR A 100 -14.20 11.16 10.21
CA TYR A 100 -13.98 10.37 11.41
C TYR A 100 -15.09 10.62 12.45
N ASN A 101 -15.57 9.54 13.07
CA ASN A 101 -16.56 9.59 14.12
C ASN A 101 -16.14 8.68 15.28
N LYS A 102 -15.97 9.26 16.48
CA LYS A 102 -15.54 8.52 17.69
C LYS A 102 -16.47 7.34 18.06
N GLY A 103 -17.74 7.38 17.65
CA GLY A 103 -18.72 6.32 17.88
C GLY A 103 -18.69 5.17 16.87
N VAL A 104 -17.97 5.29 15.75
CA VAL A 104 -17.93 4.29 14.69
C VAL A 104 -16.49 4.05 14.26
N LYS A 105 -15.99 2.83 14.46
CA LYS A 105 -14.67 2.40 13.96
C LYS A 105 -14.88 1.60 12.67
N ARG A 106 -14.52 2.18 11.53
CA ARG A 106 -14.67 1.56 10.21
C ARG A 106 -13.55 0.56 9.95
N ASP A 107 -12.30 0.97 10.16
CA ASP A 107 -11.11 0.20 9.80
C ASP A 107 -9.86 0.61 10.61
N PHE A 108 -8.70 0.18 10.11
CA PHE A 108 -7.40 0.52 10.67
C PHE A 108 -7.10 2.01 10.64
N CYS A 109 -7.46 2.75 9.57
CA CYS A 109 -7.25 4.20 9.49
C CYS A 109 -7.92 4.93 10.67
N ASP A 110 -9.18 4.59 10.96
CA ASP A 110 -9.90 5.15 12.12
C ASP A 110 -9.22 4.83 13.45
N THR A 111 -8.57 3.66 13.55
CA THR A 111 -7.84 3.28 14.76
C THR A 111 -6.61 4.16 14.97
N LEU A 112 -5.89 4.50 13.89
CA LEU A 112 -4.74 5.40 13.94
C LEU A 112 -5.16 6.84 14.27
N ILE A 113 -6.26 7.32 13.68
CA ILE A 113 -6.83 8.64 13.99
C ILE A 113 -7.20 8.73 15.48
N LYS A 114 -7.87 7.70 16.00
CA LYS A 114 -8.19 7.60 17.43
C LYS A 114 -6.93 7.63 18.29
N ALA A 115 -5.90 6.85 17.94
CA ALA A 115 -4.64 6.81 18.67
C ALA A 115 -3.92 8.16 18.68
N LYS A 116 -3.96 8.91 17.56
CA LYS A 116 -3.46 10.29 17.47
C LYS A 116 -4.20 11.21 18.44
N GLN A 117 -5.54 11.19 18.44
CA GLN A 117 -6.35 12.01 19.33
C GLN A 117 -6.06 11.70 20.80
N GLU A 118 -6.01 10.42 21.18
CA GLU A 118 -5.71 10.00 22.55
C GLU A 118 -4.28 10.40 22.98
N ALA A 119 -3.30 10.36 22.07
CA ALA A 119 -1.94 10.80 22.38
C ALA A 119 -1.87 12.30 22.68
N VAL A 120 -2.63 13.11 21.94
CA VAL A 120 -2.72 14.57 22.16
C VAL A 120 -3.50 14.89 23.44
N GLU A 121 -4.67 14.27 23.64
CA GLU A 121 -5.50 14.47 24.84
C GLU A 121 -4.76 14.12 26.13
N GLN A 122 -3.89 13.10 26.10
CA GLN A 122 -3.14 12.61 27.26
C GLN A 122 -1.75 13.24 27.39
N ASP A 123 -1.41 14.24 26.57
CA ASP A 123 -0.11 14.90 26.52
C ASP A 123 1.07 13.90 26.48
N LYS A 124 0.93 12.84 25.67
CA LYS A 124 1.98 11.83 25.54
C LYS A 124 3.19 12.44 24.85
N LEU A 125 4.38 12.09 25.34
CA LEU A 125 5.66 12.40 24.67
C LEU A 125 5.72 11.91 23.21
N THR A 126 4.89 10.93 22.84
CA THR A 126 4.84 10.40 21.48
C THR A 126 3.95 11.21 20.54
N ALA A 127 3.10 12.11 21.04
CA ALA A 127 2.15 12.86 20.23
C ALA A 127 2.77 13.59 19.01
N PRO A 128 3.98 14.20 19.11
CA PRO A 128 4.62 14.84 17.96
C PRO A 128 4.96 13.90 16.79
N TYR A 129 5.07 12.59 17.03
CA TYR A 129 5.38 11.60 15.98
C TYR A 129 4.14 11.12 15.22
N PHE A 130 2.93 11.42 15.70
CA PHE A 130 1.66 11.08 15.04
C PHE A 130 1.30 12.15 13.99
N THR A 131 2.23 12.41 13.07
CA THR A 131 1.97 13.26 11.90
C THR A 131 1.09 12.52 10.89
N ASP A 132 0.37 13.26 10.05
CA ASP A 132 -0.50 12.64 9.06
C ASP A 132 0.30 11.84 8.03
N GLU A 133 1.52 12.29 7.71
CA GLU A 133 2.45 11.55 6.84
C GLU A 133 2.90 10.23 7.46
N ASN A 134 3.24 10.21 8.76
CA ASN A 134 3.68 8.99 9.43
C ASN A 134 2.55 7.97 9.56
N LEU A 135 1.32 8.45 9.80
CA LEU A 135 0.16 7.58 9.89
C LEU A 135 -0.26 7.06 8.51
N ALA A 136 -0.22 7.89 7.47
CA ALA A 136 -0.40 7.46 6.08
C ALA A 136 0.68 6.44 5.64
N ALA A 137 1.93 6.63 6.06
CA ALA A 137 2.99 5.65 5.84
C ALA A 137 2.70 4.33 6.57
N SER A 138 2.22 4.38 7.82
CA SER A 138 1.84 3.17 8.58
C SER A 138 0.68 2.41 7.92
N VAL A 139 -0.25 3.14 7.31
CA VAL A 139 -1.35 2.57 6.50
C VAL A 139 -0.81 1.88 5.25
N ASN A 140 0.12 2.52 4.54
CA ASN A 140 0.78 1.98 3.36
C ASN A 140 1.70 0.79 3.67
N ASP A 141 2.32 0.75 4.85
CA ASP A 141 3.19 -0.35 5.27
C ASP A 141 2.38 -1.62 5.60
N LEU A 142 1.13 -1.47 6.05
CA LEU A 142 0.25 -2.58 6.33
C LEU A 142 -0.35 -3.21 5.05
N PHE A 143 -0.43 -2.45 3.95
CA PHE A 143 -1.02 -2.86 2.68
C PHE A 143 0.03 -3.33 1.64
#